data_AF-A0A2G8RYR1-F1
#
_entry.id   AF-A0A2G8RYR1-F1
#
_cell.length_a   1.000
_cell.length_b   1.000
_cell.length_c   1.000
_cell.angle_alpha   90.00
_cell.angle_beta   90.00
_cell.angle_gamma   90.00
#
_symmetry.space_group_name_H-M   'P 1'
#
loop_
_entity.id
_entity.type
_entity.pdbx_description
1 polymer ?
#
loop_
_entity_poly.entity_id
_entity_poly.type
_entity_poly.pdbx_seq_one_letter_code
_entity_poly.pdbx_strand_id
1 'polypeptide(L)'
;MKDGNVNTCDASGTVESVELPVYNYDKRFGPFSAGGDSGALAFDGRGRMVGILHSVLASGGSNRVTYATPARWAVEQLRLQYPHADFEEP
;
A
#
# COMPACT_ATOMS: atom_id res chain seq x y z
N MET A 1 -15.19 3.30 -20.91
CA MET A 1 -14.59 4.57 -21.37
C MET A 1 -15.44 5.72 -20.86
N LYS A 2 -15.01 6.34 -19.76
CA LYS A 2 -15.26 7.73 -19.42
C LYS A 2 -14.00 8.18 -18.68
N ASP A 3 -13.35 9.18 -19.24
CA ASP A 3 -12.15 9.81 -18.74
C ASP A 3 -12.41 10.42 -17.37
N GLY A 4 -11.47 10.26 -16.44
CA GLY A 4 -11.62 10.85 -15.12
C GLY A 4 -10.57 10.35 -14.15
N ASN A 5 -9.38 10.95 -14.24
CA ASN A 5 -8.34 11.05 -13.21
C ASN A 5 -8.56 10.19 -11.95
N VAL A 6 -7.89 9.04 -11.86
CA VAL A 6 -7.71 8.34 -10.59
C VAL A 6 -6.35 8.71 -9.98
N ASN A 7 -6.09 10.02 -9.87
CA ASN A 7 -4.88 10.54 -9.23
C ASN A 7 -5.29 11.48 -8.08
N THR A 8 -5.21 10.93 -6.87
CA THR A 8 -4.80 11.57 -5.59
C THR A 8 -5.69 12.59 -4.84
N CYS A 9 -5.79 12.35 -3.52
CA CYS A 9 -5.64 13.31 -2.40
C CYS A 9 -6.75 14.26 -1.97
N ASP A 10 -6.55 14.79 -0.75
CA ASP A 10 -7.37 15.73 0.00
C ASP A 10 -7.96 16.87 -0.86
N ALA A 11 -9.02 17.50 -0.35
CA ALA A 11 -9.80 18.49 -1.10
C ALA A 11 -8.99 19.66 -1.68
N SER A 12 -7.73 19.84 -1.27
CA SER A 12 -6.81 20.83 -1.80
C SER A 12 -6.26 20.47 -3.20
N GLY A 13 -6.21 19.19 -3.57
CA GLY A 13 -5.60 18.73 -4.83
C GLY A 13 -4.09 19.03 -4.93
N THR A 14 -3.43 19.35 -3.82
CA THR A 14 -2.01 19.73 -3.77
C THR A 14 -1.09 18.60 -3.32
N VAL A 15 -1.66 17.54 -2.76
CA VAL A 15 -0.91 16.36 -2.32
C VAL A 15 -0.99 15.30 -3.42
N GLU A 16 0.12 14.62 -3.71
CA GLU A 16 0.11 13.38 -4.49
C GLU A 16 0.36 12.21 -3.54
N SER A 17 -0.55 11.23 -3.50
CA SER A 17 -0.41 10.01 -2.70
C SER A 17 0.12 8.89 -3.59
N VAL A 18 1.23 8.29 -3.20
CA VAL A 18 1.77 7.10 -3.88
C VAL A 18 1.23 5.86 -3.16
N GLU A 19 0.39 5.09 -3.84
CA GLU A 19 -0.42 4.04 -3.24
C GLU A 19 -0.31 2.72 -4.01
N LEU A 20 -0.21 1.61 -3.27
CA LEU A 20 -0.30 0.26 -3.79
C LEU A 20 -1.66 -0.36 -3.42
N PRO A 21 -2.59 -0.52 -4.37
CA PRO A 21 -3.82 -1.26 -4.13
C PRO A 21 -3.57 -2.78 -4.18
N VAL A 22 -4.03 -3.49 -3.15
CA VAL A 22 -4.03 -4.95 -3.07
C VAL A 22 -5.48 -5.42 -3.07
N TYR A 23 -5.84 -6.20 -4.08
CA TYR A 23 -7.18 -6.77 -4.22
C TYR A 23 -7.19 -8.25 -3.85
N ASN A 24 -8.28 -8.71 -3.25
CA ASN A 24 -8.46 -10.12 -2.96
C ASN A 24 -8.48 -10.93 -4.27
N TYR A 25 -7.86 -12.12 -4.25
CA TYR A 25 -7.70 -12.95 -5.44
C TYR A 25 -9.05 -13.36 -6.06
N ASP A 26 -10.00 -13.78 -5.23
CA ASP A 26 -11.39 -14.03 -5.65
C ASP A 26 -12.37 -13.78 -4.48
N LYS A 27 -13.68 -13.92 -4.75
CA LYS A 27 -14.76 -13.67 -3.78
C LYS A 27 -14.89 -14.75 -2.68
N ARG A 28 -14.21 -15.90 -2.84
CA ARG A 28 -14.26 -17.05 -1.93
C ARG A 28 -13.24 -16.90 -0.82
N PHE A 29 -12.11 -16.28 -1.11
CA PHE A 29 -11.12 -15.89 -0.11
C PHE A 29 -11.51 -14.50 0.42
N GLY A 30 -11.54 -14.37 1.75
CA GLY A 30 -11.90 -13.11 2.41
C GLY A 30 -10.96 -11.94 2.05
N PRO A 31 -11.13 -10.78 2.70
CA PRO A 31 -10.28 -9.64 2.41
C PRO A 31 -8.81 -9.94 2.73
N PHE A 32 -7.90 -9.32 1.98
CA PHE A 32 -6.46 -9.47 2.20
C PHE A 32 -6.03 -8.97 3.59
N SER A 33 -6.68 -7.91 4.09
CA SER A 33 -6.45 -7.38 5.44
C SER A 33 -7.75 -6.99 6.16
N ALA A 34 -7.64 -6.79 7.47
CA ALA A 34 -8.72 -6.35 8.35
C ALA A 34 -8.28 -5.17 9.24
N GLY A 35 -9.22 -4.67 10.05
CA GLY A 35 -8.91 -3.64 11.04
C GLY A 35 -7.90 -4.19 12.06
N GLY A 36 -6.85 -3.41 12.33
CA GLY A 36 -5.73 -3.82 13.18
C GLY A 36 -4.45 -4.15 12.41
N ASP A 37 -4.53 -4.38 11.09
CA ASP A 37 -3.35 -4.69 10.27
C ASP A 37 -2.60 -3.44 9.78
N SER A 38 -3.04 -2.23 10.16
CA SER A 38 -2.35 -0.98 9.83
C SER A 38 -0.92 -1.00 10.37
N GLY A 39 0.05 -0.67 9.52
CA GLY A 39 1.48 -0.75 9.81
C GLY A 39 2.11 -2.11 9.52
N ALA A 40 1.32 -3.15 9.22
CA ALA A 40 1.86 -4.45 8.83
C ALA A 40 2.58 -4.39 7.48
N LEU A 41 3.59 -5.24 7.33
CA LEU A 41 4.39 -5.34 6.11
C LEU A 41 3.85 -6.47 5.22
N ALA A 42 3.51 -6.13 3.98
CA ALA A 42 3.12 -7.11 2.98
C ALA A 42 4.37 -7.63 2.23
N PHE A 43 4.42 -8.94 2.04
CA PHE A 43 5.49 -9.63 1.31
C PHE A 43 4.93 -10.38 0.10
N ASP A 44 5.76 -10.53 -0.94
CA ASP A 44 5.45 -11.42 -2.04
C ASP A 44 5.87 -12.87 -1.74
N GLY A 45 5.54 -13.80 -2.64
CA GLY A 45 5.89 -15.21 -2.50
C GLY A 45 7.40 -15.51 -2.54
N ARG A 46 8.25 -14.50 -2.74
CA ARG A 46 9.72 -14.60 -2.70
C ARG A 46 10.31 -13.94 -1.45
N GLY A 47 9.48 -13.48 -0.51
CA GLY A 47 9.92 -12.82 0.72
C GLY A 47 10.36 -11.37 0.51
N ARG A 48 10.03 -10.74 -0.62
CA ARG A 48 10.35 -9.32 -0.85
C ARG A 48 9.25 -8.43 -0.30
N MET A 49 9.64 -7.34 0.35
CA MET A 49 8.70 -6.31 0.80
C MET A 49 7.97 -5.68 -0.38
N VAL A 50 6.65 -5.55 -0.27
CA VAL A 50 5.79 -4.96 -1.31
C VAL A 50 5.23 -3.63 -0.85
N GLY A 51 4.76 -3.54 0.40
CA GLY A 51 4.27 -2.29 0.97
C GLY A 51 3.84 -2.40 2.42
N ILE A 52 3.61 -1.24 3.04
CA ILE A 52 3.16 -1.10 4.43
C ILE A 52 1.67 -0.78 4.42
N LEU A 53 0.84 -1.62 5.01
CA LEU A 53 -0.62 -1.48 4.98
C LEU A 53 -1.06 -0.25 5.78
N HIS A 54 -2.02 0.53 5.29
CA HIS A 54 -2.55 1.66 6.06
C HIS A 54 -4.06 1.77 6.06
N SER A 55 -4.75 1.35 4.99
CA SER A 55 -6.21 1.44 4.93
C SER A 55 -6.86 0.34 4.10
N VAL A 56 -8.18 0.24 4.21
CA VAL A 56 -9.01 -0.68 3.45
C VAL A 56 -10.24 0.08 2.95
N LEU A 57 -10.64 -0.18 1.70
CA LEU A 57 -11.88 0.32 1.12
C LEU A 57 -12.80 -0.85 0.78
N ALA A 58 -14.03 -0.79 1.27
CA ALA A 58 -15.06 -1.75 0.90
C ALA A 58 -15.50 -1.50 -0.54
N SER A 59 -15.41 -2.54 -1.38
CA SER A 59 -15.92 -2.50 -2.76
C SER A 59 -17.04 -3.53 -2.86
N GLY A 60 -18.27 -3.15 -2.51
CA GLY A 60 -19.51 -3.93 -2.68
C GLY A 60 -19.44 -5.46 -2.47
N GLY A 61 -20.06 -5.97 -1.39
CA GLY A 61 -20.08 -7.41 -1.08
C GLY A 61 -18.87 -7.85 -0.25
N SER A 62 -18.27 -9.01 -0.56
CA SER A 62 -17.09 -9.55 0.16
C SER A 62 -15.75 -8.97 -0.31
N ASN A 63 -15.74 -8.17 -1.38
CA ASN A 63 -14.51 -7.64 -1.95
C ASN A 63 -14.04 -6.40 -1.16
N ARG A 64 -12.75 -6.37 -0.83
CA ARG A 64 -12.09 -5.23 -0.19
C ARG A 64 -10.78 -4.93 -0.90
N VAL A 65 -10.50 -3.65 -1.09
CA VAL A 65 -9.20 -3.15 -1.57
C VAL A 65 -8.41 -2.73 -0.36
N THR A 66 -7.25 -3.35 -0.12
CA THR A 66 -6.28 -2.88 0.86
C THR A 66 -5.35 -1.89 0.20
N TYR A 67 -5.05 -0.78 0.85
CA TYR A 67 -4.07 0.20 0.40
C TYR A 67 -2.82 0.16 1.27
N ALA A 68 -1.68 0.27 0.60
CA ALA A 68 -0.38 0.21 1.22
C ALA A 68 0.56 1.27 0.64
N THR A 69 1.45 1.79 1.47
CA THR A 69 2.59 2.59 1.02
C THR A 69 3.59 1.67 0.33
N PRO A 70 4.00 1.92 -0.93
CA PRO A 70 4.95 1.05 -1.62
C PRO A 70 6.28 0.94 -0.88
N ALA A 71 6.81 -0.29 -0.74
CA ALA A 71 8.04 -0.54 0.02
C ALA A 71 9.24 0.24 -0.54
N ARG A 72 9.36 0.34 -1.87
CA ARG A 72 10.39 1.16 -2.53
C ARG A 72 10.35 2.60 -2.04
N TRP A 73 9.17 3.23 -2.09
CA TRP A 73 9.00 4.62 -1.69
C TRP A 73 9.35 4.80 -0.22
N ALA A 74 8.89 3.89 0.65
CA ALA A 74 9.21 3.93 2.08
C ALA A 74 10.72 3.85 2.34
N VAL A 75 11.42 2.92 1.68
CA VAL A 75 12.89 2.80 1.79
C VAL A 75 13.61 4.04 1.27
N GLU A 76 13.15 4.63 0.17
CA GLU A 76 13.70 5.88 -0.35
C GLU A 76 13.57 7.03 0.67
N GLN A 77 12.40 7.16 1.33
CA GLN A 77 12.22 8.17 2.39
C GLN A 77 13.10 7.88 3.62
N LEU A 78 13.23 6.61 4.03
CA LEU A 78 14.09 6.23 5.15
C LEU A 78 15.56 6.54 4.86
N ARG A 79 16.04 6.30 3.63
CA ARG A 79 17.41 6.62 3.22
C ARG A 79 17.68 8.13 3.23
N LEU A 80 16.67 8.95 2.87
CA LEU A 80 16.78 10.41 2.95
C LEU A 80 16.84 10.88 4.42
N GLN A 81 16.02 10.31 5.28
CA GLN A 81 15.94 10.69 6.69
C GLN A 81 17.14 10.19 7.51
N TYR A 82 17.67 9.01 7.17
CA TYR A 82 18.75 8.33 7.89
C TYR A 82 19.92 8.01 6.95
N PRO A 83 20.74 9.01 6.58
CA PRO A 83 21.79 8.86 5.57
C PRO A 83 22.95 7.95 5.98
N HIS A 84 23.01 7.57 7.26
CA HIS A 84 24.04 6.69 7.82
C HIS A 84 23.51 5.31 8.22
N ALA A 85 22.22 5.03 7.96
CA ALA A 85 21.67 3.70 8.18
C ALA A 85 22.18 2.73 7.11
N ASP A 86 22.57 1.54 7.55
CA ASP A 86 22.89 0.44 6.65
C ASP A 86 21.62 -0.35 6.35
N PHE A 87 21.32 -0.50 5.06
CA PHE A 87 20.13 -1.21 4.57
C PHE A 87 20.50 -2.51 3.86
N GLU A 88 21.79 -2.82 3.76
CA GLU A 88 22.28 -4.04 3.15
C GLU A 88 22.65 -5.01 4.27
N GLU A 89 22.40 -6.31 4.06
CA GLU A 89 22.97 -7.32 4.96
C GLU A 89 24.47 -7.48 4.66
N PRO A 90 25.32 -7.76 5.67
CA PRO A 90 26.76 -8.00 5.47
C PRO A 90 27.08 -9.25 4.64
#